data_AF-A0A6C0I2E4-F1
#
_entry.id   AF-A0A6C0I2E4-F1
#
_cell.length_a   1.000
_cell.length_b   1.000
_cell.length_c   1.000
_cell.angle_alpha   90.00
_cell.angle_beta   90.00
_cell.angle_gamma   90.00
#
_symmetry.space_group_name_H-M   'P 1'
#
loop_
_entity.id
_entity.type
_entity.pdbx_description
1 polymer ?
#
loop_
_entity_poly.entity_id
_entity_poly.type
_entity_poly.pdbx_seq_one_letter_code
_entity_poly.pdbx_strand_id
1 'polypeptide(L)'
;MQMNQMNVSNVEELPGCCVIGLCVYNNEPGLPSVLSNIVKIIESCLFEKITVVAFYDNSSDNSYSIMEVFKKKYESVCANTFKMIIVVNKPNSRNRNMRMDFGGGSNAVSRVLDTGRTARIAVARNGILHVIRGMHNRGFFNKYFIMMDSNEYACVGQINIPTLRSALERSDEWDSVSFNREAGYYDYWALSYDPYIYSIYHVVNKNETLHNIREDFEKKLKYASAISKNDNKKYDFIPVYSSYNGFAVYKTDKFLNCSYSSNIDIRLFPKNLLPKQIINKFTNDCEHRKFHLEAIKKNKARIVVSPLSIFYKLPIRNPGLRGPA
;
A
#
# COMPACT_ATOMS: atom_id res chain seq x y z
N MET A 1 -6.34 54.56 10.78
CA MET A 1 -5.81 53.46 9.95
C MET A 1 -5.41 52.34 10.91
N GLN A 2 -6.35 51.46 11.24
CA GLN A 2 -6.10 50.31 12.13
C GLN A 2 -5.44 49.21 11.30
N MET A 3 -4.24 48.80 11.71
CA MET A 3 -3.60 47.58 11.19
C MET A 3 -4.36 46.37 11.71
N ASN A 4 -5.02 45.66 10.81
CA ASN A 4 -5.64 44.37 11.08
C ASN A 4 -4.55 43.37 11.50
N GLN A 5 -4.65 42.88 12.73
CA GLN A 5 -4.01 41.65 13.17
C GLN A 5 -4.64 40.50 12.37
N MET A 6 -3.85 39.87 11.51
CA MET A 6 -4.24 38.58 10.90
C MET A 6 -4.22 37.51 11.99
N ASN A 7 -5.40 36.93 12.24
CA ASN A 7 -5.60 35.74 13.06
C ASN A 7 -4.75 34.58 12.52
N VAL A 8 -3.72 34.19 13.28
CA VAL A 8 -2.99 32.95 13.12
C VAL A 8 -3.81 31.84 13.77
N SER A 9 -4.85 31.36 13.09
CA SER A 9 -5.64 30.21 13.52
C SER A 9 -5.19 28.94 12.79
N ASN A 10 -4.75 27.95 13.59
CA ASN A 10 -4.48 26.55 13.24
C ASN A 10 -3.26 26.28 12.35
N VAL A 11 -2.07 26.29 12.95
CA VAL A 11 -0.98 25.48 12.43
C VAL A 11 -1.36 24.02 12.71
N GLU A 12 -1.99 23.37 11.74
CA GLU A 12 -2.20 21.91 11.78
C GLU A 12 -0.84 21.25 12.01
N GLU A 13 -0.73 20.44 13.07
CA GLU A 13 0.48 19.64 13.32
C GLU A 13 0.79 18.84 12.05
N LEU A 14 1.92 19.16 11.43
CA LEU A 14 2.36 18.44 10.25
C LEU A 14 2.41 16.95 10.59
N PRO A 15 1.96 16.08 9.68
CA PRO A 15 2.17 14.65 9.84
C PRO A 15 3.66 14.41 10.11
N GLY A 16 3.96 13.75 11.22
CA GLY A 16 5.33 13.39 11.58
C GLY A 16 5.99 12.47 10.54
N CYS A 17 7.03 11.75 10.95
CA CYS A 17 7.80 10.89 10.04
C CYS A 17 6.92 9.87 9.28
N CYS A 18 7.21 9.67 7.99
CA CYS A 18 6.58 8.67 7.14
C CYS A 18 7.61 7.74 6.49
N VAL A 19 7.27 6.45 6.37
CA VAL A 19 8.07 5.47 5.63
C VAL A 19 7.38 5.12 4.31
N ILE A 20 8.09 5.13 3.19
CA ILE A 20 7.58 4.65 1.90
C ILE A 20 8.27 3.32 1.55
N GLY A 21 7.50 2.25 1.47
CA GLY A 21 7.97 0.91 1.12
C GLY A 21 7.85 0.61 -0.37
N LEU A 22 8.93 0.09 -0.96
CA LEU A 22 8.99 -0.35 -2.36
C LEU A 22 9.46 -1.81 -2.46
N CYS A 23 8.74 -2.65 -3.20
CA CYS A 23 9.14 -4.03 -3.49
C CYS A 23 9.68 -4.13 -4.93
N VAL A 24 11.00 -4.21 -5.09
CA VAL A 24 11.65 -4.01 -6.38
C VAL A 24 12.15 -5.33 -6.96
N TYR A 25 11.58 -5.72 -8.11
CA TYR A 25 12.01 -6.86 -8.92
C TYR A 25 11.71 -6.59 -10.40
N ASN A 26 12.75 -6.47 -11.21
CA ASN A 26 12.68 -6.18 -12.65
C ASN A 26 11.72 -5.00 -12.98
N ASN A 27 11.96 -3.84 -12.35
CA ASN A 27 11.10 -2.67 -12.43
C ASN A 27 11.73 -1.49 -13.17
N GLU A 28 12.83 -1.69 -13.90
CA GLU A 28 13.52 -0.62 -14.65
C GLU A 28 12.58 0.30 -15.43
N PRO A 29 11.56 -0.18 -16.17
CA PRO A 29 10.68 0.71 -16.93
C PRO A 29 9.79 1.61 -16.05
N GLY A 30 9.25 1.07 -14.95
CA GLY A 30 8.29 1.78 -14.09
C GLY A 30 8.94 2.69 -13.04
N LEU A 31 10.12 2.28 -12.57
CA LEU A 31 10.77 2.86 -11.41
C LEU A 31 11.06 4.37 -11.53
N PRO A 32 11.48 4.94 -12.68
CA PRO A 32 11.65 6.39 -12.82
C PRO A 32 10.36 7.19 -12.52
N SER A 33 9.20 6.70 -12.97
CA SER A 33 7.91 7.36 -12.73
C SER A 33 7.50 7.27 -11.26
N VAL A 34 7.69 6.09 -10.66
CA VAL A 34 7.46 5.81 -9.24
C VAL A 34 8.31 6.74 -8.36
N LEU A 35 9.61 6.85 -8.66
CA LEU A 35 10.54 7.72 -7.95
C LEU A 35 10.21 9.21 -8.15
N SER A 36 9.76 9.63 -9.34
CA SER A 36 9.27 11.00 -9.57
C SER A 36 8.06 11.33 -8.69
N ASN A 37 7.14 10.38 -8.49
CA ASN A 37 6.02 10.56 -7.57
C ASN A 37 6.48 10.69 -6.10
N ILE A 38 7.50 9.94 -5.68
CA ILE A 38 8.09 10.10 -4.35
C ILE A 38 8.68 11.50 -4.17
N VAL A 39 9.35 12.04 -5.19
CA VAL A 39 9.87 13.42 -5.16
C VAL A 39 8.74 14.43 -4.94
N LYS A 40 7.62 14.28 -5.65
CA LYS A 40 6.44 15.14 -5.44
C LYS A 40 5.87 15.04 -4.02
N ILE A 41 5.92 13.86 -3.39
CA ILE A 41 5.53 13.71 -1.98
C ILE A 41 6.53 14.46 -1.07
N ILE A 42 7.83 14.34 -1.32
CA ILE A 42 8.87 15.08 -0.56
C ILE A 42 8.66 16.59 -0.69
N GLU A 43 8.51 17.10 -1.90
CA GLU A 43 8.34 18.53 -2.19
C GLU A 43 7.02 19.11 -1.65
N SER A 44 6.00 18.26 -1.46
CA SER A 44 4.70 18.69 -0.94
C SER A 44 4.69 19.05 0.55
N CYS A 45 5.77 18.73 1.28
CA CYS A 45 5.89 18.89 2.73
C CYS A 45 4.72 18.26 3.51
N LEU A 46 4.09 17.21 2.96
CA LEU A 46 3.05 16.46 3.66
C LEU A 46 3.56 15.71 4.89
N PHE A 47 4.86 15.46 4.96
CA PHE A 47 5.52 14.81 6.08
C PHE A 47 6.80 15.58 6.41
N GLU A 48 7.11 15.73 7.69
CA GLU A 48 8.35 16.39 8.13
C GLU A 48 9.61 15.65 7.64
N LYS A 49 9.54 14.32 7.66
CA LYS A 49 10.63 13.44 7.25
C LYS A 49 10.10 12.20 6.56
N ILE A 50 10.76 11.83 5.46
CA ILE A 50 10.44 10.66 4.66
C ILE A 50 11.64 9.72 4.66
N THR A 51 11.38 8.46 5.00
CA THR A 51 12.35 7.37 4.77
C THR A 51 11.80 6.43 3.70
N VAL A 52 12.51 6.28 2.59
CA VAL A 52 12.18 5.26 1.58
C VAL A 52 12.89 3.97 1.97
N VAL A 53 12.16 2.87 2.07
CA VAL A 53 12.70 1.52 2.27
C VAL A 53 12.40 0.70 1.03
N ALA A 54 13.43 0.47 0.20
CA ALA A 54 13.32 -0.36 -0.99
C ALA A 54 13.86 -1.76 -0.70
N PHE A 55 13.00 -2.77 -0.81
CA PHE A 55 13.39 -4.17 -0.75
C PHE A 55 13.71 -4.65 -2.17
N TYR A 56 14.97 -4.93 -2.44
CA TYR A 56 15.49 -5.31 -3.75
C TYR A 56 15.66 -6.83 -3.85
N ASP A 57 14.93 -7.46 -4.76
CA ASP A 57 14.87 -8.93 -4.93
C ASP A 57 15.74 -9.44 -6.09
N ASN A 58 17.00 -8.99 -6.18
CA ASN A 58 17.97 -9.47 -7.16
C ASN A 58 17.46 -9.41 -8.62
N SER A 59 17.04 -8.22 -9.06
CA SER A 59 16.67 -7.96 -10.46
C SER A 59 17.79 -8.29 -11.44
N SER A 60 17.42 -8.65 -12.67
CA SER A 60 18.33 -8.83 -13.82
C SER A 60 18.47 -7.57 -14.69
N ASP A 61 17.79 -6.49 -14.32
CA ASP A 61 17.72 -5.22 -15.05
C ASP A 61 18.41 -4.08 -14.28
N ASN A 62 18.30 -2.83 -14.76
CA ASN A 62 18.98 -1.70 -14.13
C ASN A 62 18.26 -1.14 -12.88
N SER A 63 17.28 -1.84 -12.31
CA SER A 63 16.50 -1.35 -11.16
C SER A 63 17.38 -0.91 -9.99
N TYR A 64 18.44 -1.67 -9.67
CA TYR A 64 19.34 -1.35 -8.56
C TYR A 64 20.09 -0.05 -8.80
N SER A 65 20.70 0.08 -9.99
CA SER A 65 21.46 1.27 -10.39
C SER A 65 20.60 2.53 -10.35
N ILE A 66 19.34 2.45 -10.79
CA ILE A 66 18.39 3.56 -10.72
C ILE A 66 18.15 4.01 -9.27
N MET A 67 17.96 3.06 -8.34
CA MET A 67 17.76 3.37 -6.91
C MET A 67 19.00 3.99 -6.27
N GLU A 68 20.20 3.49 -6.58
CA GLU A 68 21.46 4.04 -6.05
C GLU A 68 21.69 5.48 -6.52
N VAL A 69 21.46 5.76 -7.80
CA VAL A 69 21.54 7.12 -8.36
C VAL A 69 20.54 8.04 -7.67
N PHE A 70 19.29 7.58 -7.50
CA PHE A 70 18.24 8.34 -6.81
C PHE A 70 18.63 8.64 -5.35
N LYS A 71 19.05 7.61 -4.61
CA LYS A 71 19.50 7.72 -3.22
C LYS A 71 20.61 8.76 -3.08
N LYS A 72 21.69 8.62 -3.86
CA LYS A 72 22.85 9.53 -3.81
C LYS A 72 22.44 10.98 -4.09
N LYS A 73 21.57 11.19 -5.07
CA LYS A 73 21.07 12.52 -5.42
C LYS A 73 20.26 13.15 -4.29
N TYR A 74 19.25 12.47 -3.78
CA TYR A 74 18.29 13.07 -2.84
C TYR A 74 18.74 13.04 -1.37
N GLU A 75 19.61 12.11 -0.95
CA GLU A 75 20.23 12.21 0.37
C GLU A 75 21.21 13.41 0.46
N SER A 76 21.79 13.83 -0.67
CA SER A 76 22.62 15.04 -0.73
C SER A 76 21.76 16.32 -0.70
N VAL A 77 20.71 16.38 -1.54
CA VAL A 77 19.87 17.58 -1.69
C VAL A 77 18.91 17.78 -0.50
N CYS A 78 18.42 16.69 0.11
CA CYS A 78 17.38 16.71 1.14
C CYS A 78 17.83 16.02 2.44
N ALA A 79 19.11 16.18 2.83
CA ALA A 79 19.75 15.41 3.92
C ALA A 79 18.97 15.37 5.25
N ASN A 80 18.26 16.44 5.59
CA ASN A 80 17.51 16.54 6.86
C ASN A 80 16.12 15.90 6.79
N THR A 81 15.50 15.87 5.61
CA THR A 81 14.09 15.48 5.41
C THR A 81 13.93 14.14 4.69
N PHE A 82 15.00 13.62 4.08
CA PHE A 82 14.96 12.41 3.27
C PHE A 82 16.06 11.41 3.64
N LYS A 83 15.71 10.13 3.61
CA LYS A 83 16.65 9.01 3.71
C LYS A 83 16.18 7.85 2.83
N MET A 84 17.10 7.11 2.22
CA MET A 84 16.77 5.88 1.51
C MET A 84 17.58 4.68 2.01
N ILE A 85 16.86 3.62 2.37
CA ILE A 85 17.40 2.34 2.81
C ILE A 85 17.10 1.31 1.72
N ILE A 86 18.14 0.71 1.14
CA ILE A 86 18.01 -0.37 0.17
C ILE A 86 18.35 -1.68 0.87
N VAL A 87 17.36 -2.56 1.01
CA VAL A 87 17.49 -3.89 1.59
C VAL A 87 17.68 -4.88 0.46
N VAL A 88 18.89 -5.41 0.30
CA VAL A 88 19.20 -6.40 -0.75
C VAL A 88 18.86 -7.79 -0.25
N ASN A 89 17.91 -8.46 -0.91
CA ASN A 89 17.65 -9.87 -0.70
C ASN A 89 18.78 -10.70 -1.31
N LYS A 90 19.77 -11.07 -0.49
CA LYS A 90 20.82 -11.99 -0.92
C LYS A 90 20.30 -13.41 -0.77
N PRO A 91 20.11 -14.17 -1.87
CA PRO A 91 19.83 -15.60 -1.75
C PRO A 91 21.05 -16.25 -1.09
N ASN A 92 20.94 -16.63 0.19
CA ASN A 92 22.02 -17.34 0.87
C ASN A 92 22.33 -18.63 0.10
N SER A 93 23.54 -18.72 -0.45
CA SER A 93 24.04 -19.85 -1.23
C SER A 93 24.12 -21.18 -0.45
N ARG A 94 23.81 -21.19 0.85
CA ARG A 94 23.84 -22.38 1.70
C ARG A 94 22.58 -22.67 2.50
N ASN A 95 21.54 -21.83 2.44
CA ASN A 95 20.27 -22.10 3.11
C ASN A 95 19.16 -21.27 2.46
N ARG A 96 18.36 -21.91 1.60
CA ARG A 96 17.12 -21.31 1.05
C ARG A 96 16.06 -20.99 2.12
N ASN A 97 16.35 -21.22 3.39
CA ASN A 97 15.48 -20.88 4.49
C ASN A 97 15.93 -19.57 5.13
N MET A 98 15.52 -18.43 4.55
CA MET A 98 15.33 -17.23 5.38
C MET A 98 14.24 -17.56 6.40
N ARG A 99 14.64 -18.09 7.57
CA ARG A 99 13.80 -18.06 8.77
C ARG A 99 13.72 -16.59 9.19
N MET A 100 12.75 -15.88 8.65
CA MET A 100 12.25 -14.67 9.29
C MET A 100 11.51 -15.16 10.55
N ASP A 101 12.23 -15.22 11.66
CA ASP A 101 11.67 -15.60 12.95
C ASP A 101 10.79 -14.45 13.46
N PHE A 102 9.48 -14.55 13.19
CA PHE A 102 8.50 -13.55 13.60
C PHE A 102 8.02 -13.78 15.05
N GLY A 103 8.94 -14.04 15.97
CA GLY A 103 8.73 -13.90 17.42
C GLY A 103 7.50 -14.58 18.01
N GLY A 104 7.03 -15.68 17.41
CA GLY A 104 5.92 -16.49 17.91
C GLY A 104 6.45 -17.85 18.33
N GLY A 105 6.33 -18.17 19.62
CA GLY A 105 6.94 -19.34 20.26
C GLY A 105 6.88 -20.66 19.47
N SER A 106 8.01 -21.36 19.52
CA SER A 106 8.20 -22.82 19.37
C SER A 106 7.06 -23.59 18.72
N ASN A 107 7.04 -23.61 17.38
CA ASN A 107 6.68 -24.76 16.53
C ASN A 107 6.98 -24.39 15.07
N ALA A 108 8.28 -24.31 14.77
CA ALA A 108 8.79 -23.92 13.46
C ALA A 108 8.62 -25.07 12.44
N VAL A 109 7.41 -25.22 11.91
CA VAL A 109 7.17 -25.98 10.69
C VAL A 109 7.99 -25.35 9.57
N SER A 110 8.93 -26.13 9.02
CA SER A 110 9.65 -25.84 7.79
C SER A 110 8.66 -25.64 6.65
N ARG A 111 8.15 -24.41 6.47
CA ARG A 111 7.29 -24.06 5.34
C ARG A 111 8.17 -23.98 4.11
N VAL A 112 8.01 -24.97 3.23
CA VAL A 112 8.40 -24.87 1.82
C VAL A 112 8.01 -23.48 1.34
N LEU A 113 9.00 -22.69 0.90
CA LEU A 113 8.77 -21.39 0.28
C LEU A 113 7.87 -21.64 -0.93
N ASP A 114 6.59 -21.31 -0.76
CA ASP A 114 5.64 -21.16 -1.83
C ASP A 114 6.30 -20.23 -2.87
N THR A 115 6.64 -20.77 -4.04
CA THR A 115 7.43 -20.06 -5.07
C THR A 115 6.56 -19.11 -5.89
N GLY A 116 5.28 -18.95 -5.53
CA GLY A 116 4.36 -18.03 -6.17
C GLY A 116 4.80 -16.57 -6.11
N ARG A 117 4.38 -15.78 -7.10
CA ARG A 117 4.64 -14.33 -7.16
C ARG A 117 4.17 -13.62 -5.89
N THR A 118 2.97 -13.93 -5.40
CA THR A 118 2.38 -13.32 -4.18
C THR A 118 3.17 -13.65 -2.92
N ALA A 119 3.70 -14.87 -2.81
CA ALA A 119 4.56 -15.26 -1.70
C ALA A 119 5.88 -14.47 -1.69
N ARG A 120 6.51 -14.25 -2.85
CA ARG A 120 7.71 -13.38 -2.96
C ARG A 120 7.42 -11.93 -2.58
N ILE A 121 6.29 -11.38 -3.04
CA ILE A 121 5.85 -10.04 -2.65
C ILE A 121 5.63 -9.96 -1.14
N ALA A 122 5.03 -11.00 -0.53
CA ALA A 122 4.84 -11.07 0.91
C ALA A 122 6.18 -11.04 1.67
N VAL A 123 7.20 -11.76 1.19
CA VAL A 123 8.55 -11.72 1.76
C VAL A 123 9.12 -10.30 1.69
N ALA A 124 9.05 -9.65 0.53
CA ALA A 124 9.57 -8.30 0.35
C ALA A 124 8.87 -7.28 1.27
N ARG A 125 7.53 -7.28 1.33
CA ARG A 125 6.76 -6.38 2.20
C ARG A 125 7.01 -6.64 3.68
N ASN A 126 7.16 -7.91 4.08
CA ASN A 126 7.55 -8.23 5.46
C ASN A 126 9.00 -7.80 5.77
N GLY A 127 9.90 -7.81 4.80
CA GLY A 127 11.25 -7.24 4.93
C GLY A 127 11.21 -5.74 5.19
N ILE A 128 10.34 -5.01 4.49
CA ILE A 128 10.09 -3.58 4.74
C ILE A 128 9.53 -3.38 6.15
N LEU A 129 8.51 -4.15 6.56
CA LEU A 129 7.97 -4.08 7.92
C LEU A 129 9.01 -4.38 8.99
N HIS A 130 9.96 -5.29 8.72
CA HIS A 130 11.05 -5.57 9.64
C HIS A 130 11.94 -4.33 9.87
N VAL A 131 12.24 -3.56 8.80
CA VAL A 131 12.95 -2.28 8.93
C VAL A 131 12.13 -1.28 9.74
N ILE A 132 10.83 -1.13 9.44
CA ILE A 132 9.94 -0.21 10.17
C ILE A 132 9.88 -0.57 11.67
N ARG A 133 9.73 -1.85 12.00
CA ARG A 133 9.78 -2.34 13.40
C ARG A 133 11.12 -2.04 14.05
N GLY A 134 12.22 -2.26 13.34
CA GLY A 134 13.56 -1.96 13.84
C GLY A 134 13.77 -0.46 14.13
N MET A 135 13.22 0.42 13.29
CA MET A 135 13.21 1.87 13.52
C MET A 135 12.37 2.22 14.75
N HIS A 136 11.14 1.71 14.83
CA HIS A 136 10.24 1.92 15.96
C HIS A 136 10.88 1.49 17.30
N ASN A 137 11.50 0.31 17.33
CA ASN A 137 12.16 -0.22 18.54
C ASN A 137 13.38 0.61 18.98
N ARG A 138 13.95 1.42 18.09
CA ARG A 138 15.05 2.35 18.40
C ARG A 138 14.55 3.77 18.73
N GLY A 139 13.24 3.95 18.91
CA GLY A 139 12.63 5.24 19.22
C GLY A 139 12.38 6.13 18.00
N PHE A 140 12.55 5.63 16.78
CA PHE A 140 12.19 6.36 15.56
C PHE A 140 10.73 6.05 15.20
N PHE A 141 9.81 6.84 15.73
CA PHE A 141 8.38 6.68 15.51
C PHE A 141 7.95 7.34 14.19
N ASN A 142 7.43 6.55 13.27
CA ASN A 142 6.75 7.03 12.08
C ASN A 142 5.24 6.89 12.25
N LYS A 143 4.48 7.99 12.12
CA LYS A 143 3.01 7.99 12.28
C LYS A 143 2.34 7.14 11.19
N TYR A 144 2.89 7.25 9.98
CA TYR A 144 2.39 6.56 8.81
C TYR A 144 3.48 5.74 8.13
N PHE A 145 3.06 4.74 7.37
CA PHE A 145 3.84 4.22 6.26
C PHE A 145 2.96 4.07 5.02
N ILE A 146 3.58 4.17 3.85
CA ILE A 146 2.96 4.00 2.55
C ILE A 146 3.57 2.76 1.93
N MET A 147 2.75 1.86 1.40
CA MET A 147 3.24 0.81 0.49
C MET A 147 2.88 1.22 -0.93
N MET A 148 3.89 1.22 -1.80
CA MET A 148 3.76 1.64 -3.18
C MET A 148 4.38 0.59 -4.11
N ASP A 149 3.60 0.16 -5.10
CA ASP A 149 4.08 -0.77 -6.12
C ASP A 149 5.05 -0.05 -7.07
N SER A 150 6.23 -0.63 -7.28
CA SER A 150 7.28 -0.07 -8.14
C SER A 150 7.21 -0.55 -9.60
N ASN A 151 6.17 -1.30 -9.98
CA ASN A 151 6.03 -1.86 -11.31
C ASN A 151 5.70 -0.81 -12.39
N GLU A 152 5.68 -1.23 -13.65
CA GLU A 152 5.44 -0.42 -14.84
C GLU A 152 3.97 -0.03 -15.06
N TYR A 153 3.08 -0.25 -14.08
CA TYR A 153 1.65 0.00 -14.26
C TYR A 153 0.88 0.61 -13.10
N ALA A 154 1.23 0.34 -11.85
CA ALA A 154 0.43 0.68 -10.68
C ALA A 154 0.59 2.16 -10.28
N CYS A 155 1.84 2.64 -10.22
CA CYS A 155 2.18 3.96 -9.69
C CYS A 155 2.96 4.82 -10.70
N VAL A 156 2.68 4.63 -11.99
CA VAL A 156 3.38 5.31 -13.10
C VAL A 156 2.70 6.60 -13.59
N GLY A 157 1.46 6.87 -13.19
CA GLY A 157 0.78 8.14 -13.46
C GLY A 157 1.32 9.28 -12.60
N GLN A 158 0.86 10.52 -12.81
CA GLN A 158 1.24 11.64 -11.96
C GLN A 158 0.47 11.60 -10.63
N ILE A 159 1.17 11.57 -9.50
CA ILE A 159 0.51 11.58 -8.19
C ILE A 159 -0.30 12.88 -7.96
N ASN A 160 -1.49 12.71 -7.43
CA ASN A 160 -2.42 13.76 -7.04
C ASN A 160 -2.23 14.11 -5.56
N ILE A 161 -1.30 15.04 -5.29
CA ILE A 161 -0.97 15.51 -3.95
C ILE A 161 -2.20 16.08 -3.21
N PRO A 162 -3.09 16.88 -3.82
CA PRO A 162 -4.33 17.31 -3.17
C PRO A 162 -5.20 16.16 -2.66
N THR A 163 -5.34 15.06 -3.42
CA THR A 163 -6.07 13.87 -2.97
C THR A 163 -5.38 13.21 -1.77
N LEU A 164 -4.06 13.05 -1.81
CA LEU A 164 -3.30 12.49 -0.69
C LEU A 164 -3.45 13.35 0.58
N ARG A 165 -3.34 14.68 0.43
CA ARG A 165 -3.51 15.66 1.50
C ARG A 165 -4.89 15.54 2.13
N SER A 166 -5.95 15.56 1.32
CA SER A 166 -7.34 15.45 1.80
C SER A 166 -7.58 14.15 2.56
N ALA A 167 -6.95 13.04 2.16
CA ALA A 167 -7.07 11.79 2.91
C ALA A 167 -6.33 11.84 4.26
N LEU A 168 -5.17 12.48 4.32
CA LEU A 168 -4.39 12.66 5.56
C LEU A 168 -5.06 13.61 6.56
N GLU A 169 -5.69 14.69 6.08
CA GLU A 169 -6.50 15.61 6.89
C GLU A 169 -7.68 14.88 7.59
N ARG A 170 -8.21 13.84 6.93
CA ARG A 170 -9.30 12.97 7.45
C ARG A 170 -8.78 11.67 8.06
N SER A 171 -7.56 11.67 8.59
CA SER A 171 -6.91 10.47 9.12
C SER A 171 -7.59 9.88 10.36
N ASP A 172 -8.48 10.61 11.01
CA ASP A 172 -9.34 10.14 12.09
C ASP A 172 -10.45 9.18 11.59
N GLU A 173 -10.77 9.16 10.29
CA GLU A 173 -11.83 8.32 9.72
C GLU A 173 -11.36 6.91 9.29
N TRP A 174 -10.05 6.68 9.20
CA TRP A 174 -9.48 5.43 8.70
C TRP A 174 -8.22 4.98 9.46
N ASP A 175 -7.81 3.74 9.28
CA ASP A 175 -6.52 3.20 9.76
C ASP A 175 -5.64 2.71 8.60
N SER A 176 -6.27 2.33 7.48
CA SER A 176 -5.64 2.22 6.17
C SER A 176 -6.53 2.81 5.09
N VAL A 177 -5.95 3.58 4.17
CA VAL A 177 -6.64 4.11 2.99
C VAL A 177 -5.88 3.77 1.72
N SER A 178 -6.57 3.12 0.78
CA SER A 178 -6.14 3.02 -0.62
C SER A 178 -7.00 3.92 -1.49
N PHE A 179 -6.68 4.04 -2.77
CA PHE A 179 -7.31 5.04 -3.64
C PHE A 179 -7.81 4.43 -4.94
N ASN A 180 -8.80 5.09 -5.52
CA ASN A 180 -9.18 4.86 -6.89
C ASN A 180 -8.06 5.36 -7.84
N ARG A 181 -8.21 5.04 -9.13
CA ARG A 181 -7.35 5.52 -10.20
C ARG A 181 -8.21 6.00 -11.36
N GLU A 182 -7.70 6.98 -12.09
CA GLU A 182 -8.40 7.56 -13.24
C GLU A 182 -8.65 6.51 -14.35
N ALA A 183 -7.83 5.47 -14.39
CA ALA A 183 -8.01 4.34 -15.31
C ALA A 183 -8.91 3.23 -14.79
N GLY A 184 -9.60 3.49 -13.68
CA GLY A 184 -10.33 2.48 -12.93
C GLY A 184 -9.43 1.73 -11.94
N TYR A 185 -10.12 1.11 -10.98
CA TYR A 185 -9.50 0.24 -10.00
C TYR A 185 -9.05 -1.06 -10.70
N TYR A 186 -7.80 -1.52 -10.50
CA TYR A 186 -7.28 -2.68 -11.23
C TYR A 186 -7.26 -3.97 -10.39
N ASP A 187 -7.16 -3.85 -9.06
CA ASP A 187 -7.07 -4.99 -8.13
C ASP A 187 -8.44 -5.57 -7.73
N TYR A 188 -9.45 -5.51 -8.63
CA TYR A 188 -10.79 -6.05 -8.35
C TYR A 188 -10.78 -7.53 -7.95
N TRP A 189 -9.81 -8.29 -8.44
CA TRP A 189 -9.65 -9.70 -8.12
C TRP A 189 -9.32 -9.96 -6.64
N ALA A 190 -8.71 -9.00 -5.93
CA ALA A 190 -8.28 -9.07 -4.53
C ALA A 190 -9.03 -8.12 -3.60
N LEU A 191 -9.93 -7.29 -4.15
CA LEU A 191 -10.77 -6.38 -3.40
C LEU A 191 -11.73 -7.18 -2.52
N SER A 192 -11.90 -6.78 -1.25
CA SER A 192 -12.75 -7.50 -0.30
C SER A 192 -13.68 -6.52 0.42
N TYR A 193 -14.98 -6.64 0.22
CA TYR A 193 -16.04 -5.80 0.80
C TYR A 193 -17.37 -6.56 0.79
N ASP A 194 -18.43 -6.07 1.42
CA ASP A 194 -19.73 -6.78 1.38
C ASP A 194 -20.44 -6.60 0.02
N PRO A 195 -20.96 -7.67 -0.61
CA PRO A 195 -20.91 -9.09 -0.20
C PRO A 195 -19.68 -9.86 -0.73
N TYR A 196 -18.81 -9.24 -1.54
CA TYR A 196 -17.65 -9.85 -2.19
C TYR A 196 -16.39 -9.88 -1.30
N ILE A 197 -16.37 -10.79 -0.32
CA ILE A 197 -15.32 -10.82 0.70
C ILE A 197 -14.10 -11.63 0.27
N TYR A 198 -14.31 -12.61 -0.62
CA TYR A 198 -13.28 -13.51 -1.10
C TYR A 198 -12.68 -13.01 -2.40
N SER A 199 -11.38 -13.24 -2.58
CA SER A 199 -10.76 -13.10 -3.90
C SER A 199 -11.47 -14.00 -4.90
N ILE A 200 -11.56 -13.53 -6.14
CA ILE A 200 -12.24 -14.25 -7.22
C ILE A 200 -11.60 -15.62 -7.55
N TYR A 201 -10.39 -15.89 -7.03
CA TYR A 201 -9.73 -17.19 -7.16
C TYR A 201 -10.25 -18.25 -6.17
N HIS A 202 -11.12 -17.86 -5.24
CA HIS A 202 -11.72 -18.74 -4.24
C HIS A 202 -13.24 -18.89 -4.39
N VAL A 203 -13.79 -18.52 -5.56
CA VAL A 203 -15.23 -18.63 -5.90
C VAL A 203 -15.42 -19.43 -7.21
N VAL A 204 -16.60 -20.04 -7.39
CA VAL A 204 -16.85 -20.97 -8.52
C VAL A 204 -16.94 -20.16 -9.82
N ASN A 205 -17.79 -19.15 -9.82
CA ASN A 205 -18.07 -18.34 -10.99
C ASN A 205 -17.15 -17.11 -11.04
N LYS A 206 -15.84 -17.34 -11.14
CA LYS A 206 -14.81 -16.27 -11.11
C LYS A 206 -15.11 -15.08 -12.04
N ASN A 207 -15.46 -15.35 -13.29
CA ASN A 207 -15.65 -14.31 -14.31
C ASN A 207 -16.90 -13.47 -14.05
N GLU A 208 -18.02 -14.13 -13.74
CA GLU A 208 -19.26 -13.49 -13.34
C GLU A 208 -19.06 -12.66 -12.06
N THR A 209 -18.38 -13.23 -11.06
CA THR A 209 -18.08 -12.52 -9.81
C THR A 209 -17.22 -11.28 -10.05
N LEU A 210 -16.20 -11.38 -10.91
CA LEU A 210 -15.36 -10.24 -11.27
C LEU A 210 -16.16 -9.15 -11.99
N HIS A 211 -17.07 -9.53 -12.90
CA HIS A 211 -17.96 -8.58 -13.57
C HIS A 211 -18.88 -7.88 -12.56
N ASN A 212 -19.54 -8.64 -11.69
CA ASN A 212 -20.44 -8.10 -10.67
C ASN A 212 -19.71 -7.19 -9.67
N ILE A 213 -18.49 -7.55 -9.25
CA ILE A 213 -17.63 -6.70 -8.41
C ILE A 213 -17.32 -5.37 -9.10
N ARG A 214 -16.98 -5.39 -10.39
CA ARG A 214 -16.66 -4.17 -11.14
C ARG A 214 -17.85 -3.23 -11.18
N GLU A 215 -19.01 -3.73 -11.62
CA GLU A 215 -20.21 -2.91 -11.74
C GLU A 215 -20.67 -2.35 -10.39
N ASP A 216 -20.70 -3.19 -9.35
CA ASP A 216 -21.13 -2.78 -8.03
C ASP A 216 -20.18 -1.76 -7.41
N PHE A 217 -18.86 -2.01 -7.48
CA PHE A 217 -17.89 -1.11 -6.89
C PHE A 217 -17.78 0.22 -7.64
N GLU A 218 -17.95 0.23 -8.97
CA GLU A 218 -18.04 1.48 -9.74
C GLU A 218 -19.24 2.32 -9.32
N LYS A 219 -20.39 1.70 -9.01
CA LYS A 219 -21.54 2.41 -8.44
C LYS A 219 -21.20 2.99 -7.07
N LYS A 220 -20.50 2.23 -6.20
CA LYS A 220 -20.04 2.72 -4.89
C LYS A 220 -19.07 3.89 -5.02
N LEU A 221 -18.11 3.84 -5.95
CA LEU A 221 -17.17 4.94 -6.23
C LEU A 221 -17.89 6.21 -6.69
N LYS A 222 -18.86 6.08 -7.62
CA LYS A 222 -19.67 7.22 -8.09
C LYS A 222 -20.50 7.82 -6.97
N TYR A 223 -21.18 6.97 -6.19
CA TYR A 223 -21.99 7.41 -5.06
C TYR A 223 -21.13 8.14 -4.02
N ALA A 224 -20.03 7.53 -3.57
CA ALA A 224 -19.11 8.11 -2.60
C ALA A 224 -18.48 9.44 -3.06
N SER A 225 -18.25 9.60 -4.37
CA SER A 225 -17.76 10.88 -4.94
C SER A 225 -18.84 11.96 -5.02
N ALA A 226 -20.12 11.58 -5.09
CA ALA A 226 -21.24 12.49 -5.32
C ALA A 226 -21.86 13.06 -4.05
N ILE A 227 -21.54 12.52 -2.87
CA ILE A 227 -22.10 12.92 -1.55
C ILE A 227 -21.73 14.38 -1.16
N SER A 228 -20.97 15.10 -1.99
CA SER A 228 -20.39 16.40 -1.67
C SER A 228 -21.33 17.61 -1.52
N LYS A 229 -22.65 17.42 -1.62
CA LYS A 229 -23.58 18.56 -1.72
C LYS A 229 -24.29 18.95 -0.43
N ASN A 230 -24.29 18.11 0.61
CA ASN A 230 -25.14 18.37 1.79
C ASN A 230 -24.38 18.66 3.11
N ASP A 231 -23.16 18.14 3.32
CA ASP A 231 -22.52 18.13 4.67
C ASP A 231 -21.07 18.68 4.73
N ASN A 232 -20.68 19.61 3.85
CA ASN A 232 -19.30 20.16 3.73
C ASN A 232 -18.17 19.15 3.43
N LYS A 233 -18.44 17.83 3.47
CA LYS A 233 -17.52 16.78 3.01
C LYS A 233 -17.48 16.74 1.49
N LYS A 234 -16.30 16.62 0.87
CA LYS A 234 -16.16 16.54 -0.60
C LYS A 234 -16.43 15.14 -1.19
N TYR A 235 -16.41 14.11 -0.37
CA TYR A 235 -16.63 12.70 -0.73
C TYR A 235 -16.67 11.85 0.55
N ASP A 236 -17.13 10.60 0.46
CA ASP A 236 -17.01 9.62 1.55
C ASP A 236 -16.03 8.50 1.25
N PHE A 237 -15.47 7.94 2.31
CA PHE A 237 -14.65 6.74 2.23
C PHE A 237 -15.53 5.50 2.13
N ILE A 238 -15.14 4.54 1.30
CA ILE A 238 -15.86 3.27 1.14
C ILE A 238 -15.23 2.25 2.10
N PRO A 239 -15.96 1.76 3.11
CA PRO A 239 -15.44 0.74 4.01
C PRO A 239 -15.27 -0.60 3.29
N VAL A 240 -14.15 -1.25 3.54
CA VAL A 240 -13.78 -2.54 2.94
C VAL A 240 -13.08 -3.42 3.98
N TYR A 241 -12.94 -4.71 3.70
CA TYR A 241 -12.07 -5.61 4.48
C TYR A 241 -10.64 -5.58 3.96
N SER A 242 -10.43 -5.30 2.67
CA SER A 242 -9.10 -5.20 2.08
C SER A 242 -9.13 -4.53 0.70
N SER A 243 -8.21 -3.59 0.49
CA SER A 243 -7.97 -2.89 -0.76
C SER A 243 -6.51 -2.40 -0.82
N TYR A 244 -5.92 -2.27 -2.01
CA TYR A 244 -4.54 -1.79 -2.14
C TYR A 244 -4.34 -0.99 -3.42
N ASN A 245 -4.66 -1.57 -4.59
CA ASN A 245 -4.63 -0.87 -5.89
C ASN A 245 -3.29 -0.17 -6.17
N GLY A 246 -2.19 -0.74 -5.69
CA GLY A 246 -0.83 -0.27 -5.91
C GLY A 246 -0.33 0.79 -4.94
N PHE A 247 -1.21 1.51 -4.25
CA PHE A 247 -0.86 2.59 -3.33
C PHE A 247 -1.82 2.63 -2.14
N ALA A 248 -1.28 2.47 -0.94
CA ALA A 248 -2.05 2.62 0.30
C ALA A 248 -1.22 3.27 1.40
N VAL A 249 -1.90 4.09 2.21
CA VAL A 249 -1.37 4.73 3.42
C VAL A 249 -1.90 3.96 4.64
N TYR A 250 -1.02 3.70 5.59
CA TYR A 250 -1.30 2.93 6.80
C TYR A 250 -0.85 3.70 8.03
N LYS A 251 -1.64 3.65 9.10
CA LYS A 251 -1.19 4.05 10.44
C LYS A 251 -0.27 2.99 11.03
N THR A 252 0.94 3.38 11.41
CA THR A 252 1.98 2.42 11.78
C THR A 252 1.57 1.53 12.97
N ASP A 253 1.05 2.14 14.04
CA ASP A 253 0.62 1.46 15.28
C ASP A 253 -0.43 0.37 15.03
N LYS A 254 -1.30 0.56 14.05
CA LYS A 254 -2.36 -0.40 13.67
C LYS A 254 -1.86 -1.61 12.90
N PHE A 255 -0.60 -1.62 12.46
CA PHE A 255 -0.11 -2.65 11.54
C PHE A 255 1.26 -3.25 11.93
N LEU A 256 1.96 -2.72 12.95
CA LEU A 256 3.26 -3.24 13.37
C LEU A 256 3.24 -4.71 13.80
N ASN A 257 2.14 -5.20 14.36
CA ASN A 257 1.97 -6.60 14.79
C ASN A 257 1.31 -7.50 13.73
N CYS A 258 1.18 -7.02 12.48
CA CYS A 258 0.57 -7.74 11.35
C CYS A 258 1.60 -8.26 10.36
N SER A 259 1.23 -9.22 9.50
CA SER A 259 2.15 -9.79 8.52
C SER A 259 1.49 -10.08 7.17
N TYR A 260 2.23 -9.84 6.08
CA TYR A 260 1.82 -10.23 4.73
C TYR A 260 1.99 -11.74 4.54
N SER A 261 1.08 -12.39 3.80
CA SER A 261 1.25 -13.78 3.35
C SER A 261 0.26 -14.11 2.24
N SER A 262 0.67 -14.95 1.30
CA SER A 262 -0.22 -15.59 0.31
C SER A 262 -1.17 -16.63 0.92
N ASN A 263 -0.98 -16.99 2.19
CA ASN A 263 -1.80 -17.97 2.90
C ASN A 263 -2.63 -17.30 3.99
N ILE A 264 -3.95 -17.29 3.83
CA ILE A 264 -4.89 -16.67 4.76
C ILE A 264 -5.52 -17.73 5.65
N ASP A 265 -5.47 -17.51 6.96
CA ASP A 265 -6.22 -18.33 7.91
C ASP A 265 -7.71 -17.96 7.83
N ILE A 266 -8.56 -18.96 7.60
CA ILE A 266 -10.02 -18.79 7.52
C ILE A 266 -10.61 -18.07 8.75
N ARG A 267 -9.98 -18.22 9.92
CA ARG A 267 -10.42 -17.59 11.18
C ARG A 267 -10.21 -16.08 11.20
N LEU A 268 -9.58 -15.51 10.17
CA LEU A 268 -9.46 -14.07 9.99
C LEU A 268 -10.71 -13.45 9.34
N PHE A 269 -11.52 -14.24 8.64
CA PHE A 269 -12.78 -13.76 8.06
C PHE A 269 -13.88 -13.64 9.13
N PRO A 270 -14.83 -12.71 8.97
CA PRO A 270 -16.02 -12.65 9.82
C PRO A 270 -16.82 -13.96 9.74
N LYS A 271 -17.20 -14.51 10.90
CA LYS A 271 -17.85 -15.84 11.00
C LYS A 271 -19.16 -15.93 10.22
N ASN A 272 -19.92 -14.85 10.21
CA ASN A 272 -21.21 -14.73 9.51
C ASN A 272 -21.07 -14.70 7.98
N LEU A 273 -19.84 -14.60 7.47
CA LEU A 273 -19.57 -14.40 6.05
C LEU A 273 -18.81 -15.57 5.42
N LEU A 274 -18.55 -16.64 6.19
CA LEU A 274 -17.90 -17.85 5.68
C LEU A 274 -18.74 -18.46 4.55
N PRO A 275 -18.13 -18.84 3.40
CA PRO A 275 -18.91 -19.36 2.31
C PRO A 275 -19.36 -20.78 2.68
N LYS A 276 -20.60 -21.12 2.30
CA LYS A 276 -21.16 -22.47 2.52
C LYS A 276 -20.29 -23.56 1.88
N GLN A 277 -19.55 -23.22 0.83
CA GLN A 277 -18.59 -24.09 0.16
C GLN A 277 -17.31 -23.30 -0.13
N ILE A 278 -16.18 -23.76 0.41
CA ILE A 278 -14.85 -23.25 0.11
C ILE A 278 -14.24 -24.14 -0.98
N ILE A 279 -13.92 -23.56 -2.12
CA ILE A 279 -13.46 -24.32 -3.29
C ILE A 279 -11.99 -24.70 -3.15
N ASN A 280 -11.21 -23.85 -2.49
CA ASN A 280 -9.78 -24.01 -2.31
C ASN A 280 -9.36 -23.57 -0.90
N LYS A 281 -8.30 -24.20 -0.37
CA LYS A 281 -7.58 -23.60 0.77
C LYS A 281 -7.19 -22.17 0.36
N PHE A 282 -7.30 -21.20 1.27
CA PHE A 282 -6.96 -19.80 1.03
C PHE A 282 -5.43 -19.61 0.94
N THR A 283 -4.85 -20.23 -0.09
CA THR A 283 -3.42 -20.24 -0.44
C THR A 283 -3.26 -19.57 -1.80
N ASN A 284 -2.08 -19.02 -2.10
CA ASN A 284 -1.84 -18.22 -3.30
C ASN A 284 -2.76 -16.99 -3.46
N ASP A 285 -3.26 -16.47 -2.34
CA ASP A 285 -4.07 -15.26 -2.29
C ASP A 285 -3.21 -14.00 -2.39
N CYS A 286 -3.85 -12.84 -2.55
CA CYS A 286 -3.13 -11.57 -2.51
C CYS A 286 -2.62 -11.29 -1.09
N GLU A 287 -1.33 -11.00 -0.97
CA GLU A 287 -0.66 -10.96 0.34
C GLU A 287 -1.14 -9.84 1.27
N HIS A 288 -1.66 -8.74 0.72
CA HIS A 288 -2.22 -7.64 1.51
C HIS A 288 -3.56 -8.01 2.17
N ARG A 289 -4.30 -8.98 1.64
CA ARG A 289 -5.61 -9.37 2.22
C ARG A 289 -5.43 -9.92 3.63
N LYS A 290 -4.46 -10.82 3.82
CA LYS A 290 -4.10 -11.29 5.16
C LYS A 290 -3.70 -10.12 6.07
N PHE A 291 -2.88 -9.22 5.57
CA PHE A 291 -2.36 -8.09 6.33
C PHE A 291 -3.48 -7.20 6.89
N HIS A 292 -4.48 -6.86 6.06
CA HIS A 292 -5.65 -6.10 6.48
C HIS A 292 -6.54 -6.89 7.44
N LEU A 293 -6.85 -8.16 7.14
CA LEU A 293 -7.69 -8.99 8.00
C LEU A 293 -7.05 -9.23 9.38
N GLU A 294 -5.72 -9.39 9.44
CA GLU A 294 -5.00 -9.43 10.72
C GLU A 294 -5.15 -8.11 11.49
N ALA A 295 -5.03 -6.96 10.83
CA ALA A 295 -5.15 -5.66 11.47
C ALA A 295 -6.58 -5.39 11.98
N ILE A 296 -7.60 -5.79 11.22
CA ILE A 296 -9.00 -5.75 11.66
C ILE A 296 -9.17 -6.60 12.91
N LYS A 297 -8.70 -7.86 12.89
CA LYS A 297 -8.89 -8.79 14.00
C LYS A 297 -8.12 -8.40 15.27
N LYS A 298 -6.86 -7.99 15.12
CA LYS A 298 -5.96 -7.68 16.25
C LYS A 298 -6.20 -6.27 16.80
N ASN A 299 -6.44 -5.30 15.91
CA ASN A 299 -6.34 -3.88 16.25
C ASN A 299 -7.61 -3.08 15.93
N LYS A 300 -8.69 -3.77 15.50
CA LYS A 300 -9.96 -3.16 15.07
C LYS A 300 -9.76 -2.09 13.99
N ALA A 301 -8.79 -2.31 13.10
CA ALA A 301 -8.43 -1.34 12.07
C ALA A 301 -9.59 -1.11 11.09
N ARG A 302 -9.83 0.14 10.73
CA ARG A 302 -10.75 0.56 9.67
C ARG A 302 -10.01 0.67 8.34
N ILE A 303 -10.38 -0.17 7.39
CA ILE A 303 -9.80 -0.18 6.04
C ILE A 303 -10.79 0.45 5.09
N VAL A 304 -10.33 1.42 4.31
CA VAL A 304 -11.20 2.16 3.40
C VAL A 304 -10.57 2.40 2.03
N VAL A 305 -11.43 2.69 1.06
CA VAL A 305 -11.05 3.20 -0.25
C VAL A 305 -11.51 4.65 -0.38
N SER A 306 -10.59 5.55 -0.71
CA SER A 306 -10.92 6.87 -1.21
C SER A 306 -11.42 6.76 -2.66
N PRO A 307 -12.59 7.34 -3.00
CA PRO A 307 -13.12 7.29 -4.35
C PRO A 307 -12.36 8.22 -5.31
N LEU A 308 -11.54 9.12 -4.78
CA LEU A 308 -10.70 10.02 -5.54
C LEU A 308 -9.49 9.30 -6.15
N SER A 309 -9.08 9.75 -7.33
CA SER A 309 -7.91 9.22 -7.99
C SER A 309 -6.62 9.75 -7.36
N ILE A 310 -5.72 8.84 -6.97
CA ILE A 310 -4.38 9.19 -6.48
C ILE A 310 -3.36 9.40 -7.60
N PHE A 311 -3.63 8.88 -8.81
CA PHE A 311 -2.76 9.08 -9.98
C PHE A 311 -3.57 9.58 -11.17
N TYR A 312 -3.11 10.65 -11.78
CA TYR A 312 -3.59 11.09 -13.09
C TYR A 312 -2.96 10.25 -14.19
N LYS A 313 -3.71 10.00 -15.26
CA LYS A 313 -3.17 9.36 -16.46
C LYS A 313 -2.06 10.20 -17.08
N LEU A 314 -1.08 9.55 -17.68
CA LEU A 314 -0.06 10.25 -18.45
C LEU A 314 -0.68 10.72 -19.78
N PRO A 315 -0.43 11.95 -20.22
CA PRO A 315 -1.00 12.48 -21.46
C PRO A 315 -0.47 11.79 -22.72
N ILE A 316 0.67 11.10 -22.63
CA ILE A 316 1.34 10.43 -23.75
C ILE A 316 1.60 8.96 -23.38
N ARG A 317 1.25 8.05 -24.29
CA ARG A 317 1.58 6.62 -24.17
C ARG A 317 3.09 6.43 -24.23
N ASN A 318 3.68 5.97 -23.13
CA ASN A 318 5.04 5.46 -23.12
C ASN A 318 5.00 3.95 -23.42
N PRO A 319 5.60 3.46 -24.52
CA PRO A 319 5.56 2.04 -24.88
C PRO A 319 6.24 1.12 -23.86
N GLY A 320 7.10 1.66 -22.98
CA GLY A 320 7.70 0.92 -21.87
C GLY A 320 6.81 0.78 -20.63
N LEU A 321 5.65 1.45 -20.58
CA LEU A 321 4.72 1.39 -19.45
C LEU A 321 3.45 0.62 -19.85
N ARG A 322 3.03 -0.32 -19.00
CA ARG A 322 1.78 -1.08 -19.16
C ARG A 322 0.62 -0.48 -18.36
N GLY A 323 0.95 0.49 -17.49
CA GLY A 323 -0.04 1.25 -16.74
C GLY A 323 -0.87 2.13 -17.61
N PRO A 324 -1.91 2.72 -17.02
CA PRO A 324 -2.81 3.52 -17.79
C PRO A 324 -2.15 4.81 -18.27
N ALA A 325 -1.70 4.72 -19.52
CA ALA A 325 -2.23 5.53 -20.59
C ALA A 325 -3.75 5.77 -20.52
#